data_AF-A0A6C0JUG4-F1
#
_entry.id   AF-A0A6C0JUG4-F1
#
_cell.length_a   1.000
_cell.length_b   1.000
_cell.length_c   1.000
_cell.angle_alpha   90.00
_cell.angle_beta   90.00
_cell.angle_gamma   90.00
#
_symmetry.space_group_name_H-M   'P 1'
#
loop_
_entity.id
_entity.type
_entity.pdbx_description
1 polymer ?
#
loop_
_entity_poly.entity_id
_entity_poly.type
_entity_poly.pdbx_seq_one_letter_code
_entity_poly.pdbx_strand_id
1 'polypeptide(L)'
;MIFAYLLSFSIVTFVYVYVLNLPGHITQSYDLVYEYYYTNAIYSLLLDIGLVAFYMYVSNQLYTLFMLPKSDNALQLIVLICTTIMISGGCMIYFKMFGNPKLFFTRWFKRVGYRAILYDVYLVSLIYLLFRMIT
;
A
#
# COMPACT_ATOMS: atom_id res chain seq x y z
N MET A 1 -14.40 -12.55 5.38
CA MET A 1 -13.05 -11.93 5.41
C MET A 1 -12.53 -11.60 4.02
N ILE A 2 -12.33 -12.58 3.11
CA ILE A 2 -11.76 -12.28 1.78
C ILE A 2 -12.66 -11.38 0.92
N PHE A 3 -13.98 -11.59 0.97
CA PHE A 3 -14.95 -10.73 0.28
C PHE A 3 -14.88 -9.28 0.76
N ALA A 4 -14.91 -9.06 2.08
CA ALA A 4 -14.80 -7.72 2.67
C ALA A 4 -13.48 -7.03 2.31
N TYR A 5 -12.38 -7.79 2.29
CA TYR A 5 -11.08 -7.29 1.87
C TYR A 5 -11.08 -6.86 0.40
N LEU A 6 -11.53 -7.73 -0.52
CA LEU A 6 -11.58 -7.43 -1.94
C LEU A 6 -12.53 -6.25 -2.23
N LEU A 7 -13.69 -6.20 -1.57
CA LEU A 7 -14.63 -5.10 -1.69
C LEU A 7 -14.01 -3.77 -1.21
N SER A 8 -13.32 -3.78 -0.07
CA SER A 8 -12.64 -2.59 0.46
C SER A 8 -11.54 -2.12 -0.46
N PHE A 9 -10.72 -3.05 -0.94
CA PHE A 9 -9.68 -2.80 -1.93
C PHE A 9 -10.28 -2.18 -3.20
N SER A 10 -11.32 -2.78 -3.78
CA SER A 10 -11.94 -2.28 -5.00
C SER A 10 -12.53 -0.88 -4.84
N ILE A 11 -13.26 -0.61 -3.75
CA ILE A 11 -13.85 0.71 -3.48
C ILE A 11 -12.75 1.76 -3.30
N VAL A 12 -11.76 1.48 -2.45
CA VAL A 12 -10.68 2.44 -2.18
C VAL A 12 -9.86 2.67 -3.43
N THR A 13 -9.43 1.62 -4.14
CA THR A 13 -8.66 1.78 -5.38
C THR A 13 -9.45 2.56 -6.43
N PHE A 14 -10.74 2.29 -6.58
CA PHE A 14 -11.60 3.04 -7.50
C PHE A 14 -11.63 4.55 -7.17
N VAL A 15 -11.93 4.89 -5.93
CA VAL A 15 -12.05 6.30 -5.51
C VAL A 15 -10.67 6.98 -5.47
N TYR A 16 -9.70 6.35 -4.84
CA TYR A 16 -8.37 6.90 -4.58
C TYR A 16 -7.55 7.09 -5.87
N VAL A 17 -7.59 6.12 -6.79
CA VAL A 17 -6.82 6.15 -8.02
C VAL A 17 -7.61 6.79 -9.17
N TYR A 18 -8.81 6.30 -9.45
CA TYR A 18 -9.51 6.65 -10.70
C TYR A 18 -10.41 7.88 -10.58
N VAL A 19 -10.99 8.15 -9.39
CA VAL A 19 -11.79 9.36 -9.17
C VAL A 19 -10.91 10.54 -8.74
N LEU A 20 -10.04 10.34 -7.75
CA LEU A 20 -9.28 11.43 -7.12
C LEU A 20 -7.85 11.59 -7.65
N ASN A 21 -7.27 10.57 -8.30
CA ASN A 21 -5.87 10.55 -8.71
C ASN A 21 -4.88 10.97 -7.59
N LEU A 22 -5.19 10.58 -6.35
CA LEU A 22 -4.33 10.83 -5.20
C LEU A 22 -2.90 10.27 -5.35
N PRO A 23 -2.66 9.10 -5.98
CA PRO A 23 -1.30 8.63 -6.21
C PRO A 23 -0.46 9.65 -7.01
N GLY A 24 -1.04 10.26 -8.06
CA GLY A 24 -0.36 11.29 -8.85
C GLY A 24 -0.02 12.52 -8.04
N HIS A 25 -0.97 13.00 -7.22
CA HIS A 25 -0.77 14.16 -6.36
C HIS A 25 0.24 13.93 -5.22
N ILE A 26 0.23 12.75 -4.59
CA ILE A 26 1.16 12.42 -3.49
C ILE A 26 2.58 12.24 -4.03
N THR A 27 2.72 11.50 -5.13
CA THR A 27 4.04 11.13 -5.66
C THR A 27 4.66 12.20 -6.54
N GLN A 28 3.86 13.08 -7.13
CA GLN A 28 4.26 14.06 -8.15
C GLN A 28 4.94 13.39 -9.36
N SER A 29 4.57 12.14 -9.68
CA SER A 29 5.03 11.40 -10.86
C SER A 29 3.86 10.78 -11.61
N TYR A 30 3.06 11.64 -12.25
CA TYR A 30 1.86 11.24 -12.98
C TYR A 30 2.14 10.21 -14.08
N ASP A 31 3.31 10.25 -14.71
CA ASP A 31 3.71 9.31 -15.76
C ASP A 31 3.93 7.89 -15.25
N LEU A 32 4.59 7.72 -14.09
CA LEU A 32 4.77 6.41 -13.46
C LEU A 32 3.45 5.88 -12.90
N VAL A 33 2.63 6.76 -12.33
CA VAL A 33 1.27 6.40 -11.90
C VAL A 33 0.42 5.95 -13.08
N TYR A 34 0.54 6.64 -14.22
CA TYR A 34 -0.15 6.27 -15.45
C TYR A 34 0.34 4.92 -15.98
N GLU A 35 1.66 4.69 -16.02
CA GLU A 35 2.24 3.40 -16.42
C GLU A 35 1.69 2.25 -15.55
N TYR A 36 1.57 2.48 -14.24
CA TYR A 36 1.13 1.47 -13.28
C TYR A 36 -0.38 1.20 -13.37
N TYR A 37 -1.22 2.24 -13.28
CA TYR A 37 -2.67 2.08 -13.14
C TYR A 37 -3.47 2.07 -14.44
N TYR A 38 -2.87 2.52 -15.55
CA TYR A 38 -3.56 2.65 -16.84
C TYR A 38 -2.91 1.77 -17.90
N THR A 39 -1.58 1.81 -18.06
CA THR A 39 -0.91 0.97 -19.06
C THR A 39 -0.85 -0.49 -18.64
N ASN A 40 -0.42 -0.77 -17.41
CA ASN A 40 -0.25 -2.13 -16.88
C ASN A 40 -1.33 -2.50 -15.85
N ALA A 41 -2.52 -1.91 -16.00
CA ALA A 41 -3.58 -1.90 -14.98
C ALA A 41 -3.87 -3.27 -14.36
N ILE A 42 -4.02 -4.33 -15.17
CA ILE A 42 -4.35 -5.68 -14.69
C ILE A 42 -3.21 -6.26 -13.83
N TYR A 43 -1.98 -6.17 -14.32
CA TYR A 43 -0.81 -6.70 -13.61
C TYR A 43 -0.58 -5.95 -12.30
N SER A 44 -0.65 -4.62 -12.35
CA SER A 44 -0.49 -3.75 -11.19
C SER A 44 -1.61 -3.93 -10.15
N LEU A 45 -2.85 -4.12 -10.60
CA LEU A 45 -3.97 -4.36 -9.69
C LEU A 45 -3.83 -5.71 -8.97
N LEU A 46 -3.43 -6.77 -9.66
CA LEU A 46 -3.17 -8.07 -9.04
C LEU A 46 -2.01 -8.00 -8.04
N LEU A 47 -0.97 -7.25 -8.40
CA LEU A 47 0.16 -6.99 -7.52
C LEU A 47 -0.27 -6.23 -6.26
N ASP A 48 -1.05 -5.17 -6.39
CA ASP A 48 -1.56 -4.37 -5.27
C ASP A 48 -2.45 -5.19 -4.33
N ILE A 49 -3.29 -6.08 -4.86
CA ILE A 49 -4.06 -7.03 -4.04
C ILE A 49 -3.09 -7.87 -3.19
N GLY A 50 -2.06 -8.46 -3.79
CA GLY A 50 -1.07 -9.23 -3.04
C GLY A 50 -0.32 -8.40 -2.00
N LEU A 51 0.08 -7.18 -2.37
CA LEU A 51 0.94 -6.31 -1.58
C LEU A 51 0.20 -5.73 -0.37
N VAL A 52 -1.04 -5.26 -0.55
CA VAL A 52 -1.90 -4.78 0.55
C VAL A 52 -2.25 -5.93 1.49
N ALA A 53 -2.59 -7.12 0.96
CA ALA A 53 -2.85 -8.30 1.79
C ALA A 53 -1.61 -8.66 2.61
N PHE A 54 -0.41 -8.59 2.02
CA PHE A 54 0.85 -8.84 2.71
C PHE A 54 1.10 -7.82 3.84
N TYR A 55 0.90 -6.53 3.61
CA TYR A 55 1.02 -5.52 4.67
C TYR A 55 0.08 -5.78 5.85
N MET A 56 -1.21 -6.04 5.56
CA MET A 56 -2.20 -6.34 6.60
C MET A 56 -1.87 -7.63 7.35
N TYR A 57 -1.40 -8.66 6.64
CA TYR A 57 -0.99 -9.92 7.24
C TYR A 57 0.18 -9.73 8.21
N VAL A 58 1.28 -9.12 7.77
CA VAL A 58 2.45 -8.88 8.62
C VAL A 58 2.09 -8.00 9.81
N SER A 59 1.27 -6.97 9.60
CA SER A 59 0.79 -6.09 10.66
C SER A 59 0.02 -6.86 11.72
N ASN A 60 -0.88 -7.75 11.32
CA ASN A 60 -1.63 -8.60 12.25
C ASN A 60 -0.71 -9.57 13.00
N GLN A 61 0.30 -10.15 12.33
CA GLN A 61 1.29 -11.00 13.01
C GLN A 61 2.07 -10.22 14.08
N LEU A 62 2.57 -9.02 13.73
CA LEU A 62 3.26 -8.15 14.69
C LEU A 62 2.34 -7.79 15.86
N TYR A 63 1.09 -7.44 15.59
CA TYR A 63 0.10 -7.14 16.62
C TYR A 63 -0.11 -8.31 17.59
N THR A 64 -0.22 -9.53 17.08
CA THR A 64 -0.34 -10.74 17.91
C THR A 64 0.93 -11.06 18.68
N LEU A 65 2.10 -10.83 18.08
CA LEU A 65 3.41 -11.06 18.70
C LEU A 65 3.61 -10.17 19.93
N PHE A 66 3.19 -8.91 19.85
CA PHE A 66 3.26 -7.96 20.95
C PHE A 66 2.12 -8.10 21.98
N MET A 67 1.26 -9.12 21.84
CA MET A 67 0.14 -9.41 22.74
C MET A 67 -0.77 -8.19 23.00
N LEU A 68 -0.99 -7.37 21.97
CA LEU A 68 -1.73 -6.12 22.10
C LEU A 68 -3.25 -6.36 22.25
N PRO A 69 -3.98 -5.49 22.99
CA PRO A 69 -5.40 -5.69 23.30
C PRO A 69 -6.30 -5.52 22.07
N LYS A 70 -6.82 -6.64 21.53
CA LYS A 70 -7.59 -6.73 20.27
C LYS A 70 -8.77 -5.75 20.09
N SER A 71 -9.28 -5.17 21.16
CA SER A 71 -10.35 -4.17 21.12
C SER A 71 -9.86 -2.78 20.66
N ASP A 72 -8.56 -2.53 20.69
CA ASP A 72 -7.99 -1.22 20.34
C ASP A 72 -7.75 -1.11 18.83
N ASN A 73 -8.72 -0.51 18.14
CA ASN A 73 -8.66 -0.23 16.71
C ASN A 73 -7.59 0.82 16.35
N ALA A 74 -7.34 1.79 17.24
CA ALA A 74 -6.36 2.84 16.99
C ALA A 74 -4.94 2.25 17.02
N LEU A 75 -4.66 1.38 17.99
CA LEU A 75 -3.39 0.69 18.08
C LEU A 75 -3.15 -0.26 16.90
N GLN A 76 -4.19 -0.95 16.40
CA GLN A 76 -4.06 -1.76 15.18
C GLN A 76 -3.68 -0.93 13.96
N LEU A 77 -4.30 0.25 13.80
CA LEU A 77 -3.94 1.18 12.73
C LEU A 77 -2.50 1.68 12.87
N ILE A 78 -2.05 2.02 14.09
CA ILE A 78 -0.66 2.45 14.32
C ILE A 78 0.31 1.34 13.93
N VAL A 79 0.06 0.10 14.34
CA VAL A 79 0.91 -1.05 14.00
C VAL A 79 0.92 -1.27 12.49
N LEU A 80 -0.22 -1.12 11.80
CA LEU A 80 -0.30 -1.17 10.34
C LEU A 80 0.57 -0.10 9.67
N ILE A 81 0.45 1.16 10.10
CA ILE A 81 1.25 2.27 9.57
C ILE A 81 2.74 1.99 9.75
N CYS A 82 3.16 1.60 10.96
CA CYS A 82 4.56 1.25 11.23
C CYS A 82 5.04 0.10 10.35
N THR A 83 4.20 -0.94 10.18
CA THR A 83 4.52 -2.10 9.33
C THR A 83 4.71 -1.69 7.87
N THR A 84 3.80 -0.87 7.33
CA THR A 84 3.87 -0.37 5.96
C THR A 84 5.12 0.49 5.75
N ILE A 85 5.46 1.38 6.70
CA ILE A 85 6.69 2.18 6.65
C ILE A 85 7.92 1.28 6.65
N MET A 86 7.98 0.28 7.53
CA MET A 86 9.13 -0.64 7.61
C MET A 86 9.32 -1.43 6.32
N ILE A 87 8.25 -2.04 5.80
CA ILE A 87 8.33 -2.88 4.61
C ILE A 87 8.58 -2.02 3.35
N SER A 88 7.78 -0.97 3.12
CA SER A 88 7.97 -0.09 1.96
C SER A 88 9.32 0.65 2.02
N GLY A 89 9.74 1.08 3.21
CA GLY A 89 11.07 1.65 3.44
C GLY A 89 12.21 0.67 3.15
N GLY A 90 12.07 -0.59 3.57
CA GLY A 90 13.00 -1.67 3.23
C GLY A 90 13.08 -1.91 1.72
N CYS A 91 11.94 -1.98 1.04
CA CYS A 91 11.86 -2.07 -0.42
C CYS A 91 12.56 -0.88 -1.08
N MET A 92 12.31 0.35 -0.62
CA MET A 92 12.94 1.56 -1.16
C MET A 92 14.46 1.47 -1.07
N ILE A 93 15.02 1.08 0.09
CA ILE A 93 16.46 0.93 0.28
C ILE A 93 17.01 -0.13 -0.70
N TYR A 94 16.38 -1.30 -0.73
CA TYR A 94 16.78 -2.40 -1.61
C TYR A 94 16.78 -1.99 -3.10
N PHE A 95 15.70 -1.41 -3.60
CA PHE A 95 15.57 -1.01 -5.00
C PHE A 95 16.47 0.18 -5.39
N LYS A 96 16.76 1.08 -4.45
CA LYS A 96 17.73 2.16 -4.70
C LYS A 96 19.16 1.63 -4.84
N MET A 97 19.56 0.69 -3.99
CA MET A 97 20.93 0.17 -3.94
C MET A 97 21.20 -0.91 -4.99
N PHE A 98 20.28 -1.87 -5.16
CA PHE A 98 20.51 -3.08 -5.96
C PHE A 98 19.53 -3.24 -7.13
N GLY A 99 18.55 -2.33 -7.26
CA GLY A 99 17.50 -2.45 -8.25
C GLY A 99 17.98 -2.26 -9.69
N ASN A 100 17.52 -3.15 -10.57
CA ASN A 100 17.73 -3.02 -12.02
C ASN A 100 16.87 -1.87 -12.58
N PRO A 101 17.43 -0.89 -13.31
CA PRO A 101 16.70 0.29 -13.81
C PRO A 101 15.54 -0.04 -14.78
N LYS A 102 15.51 -1.24 -15.37
CA LYS A 102 14.41 -1.69 -16.24
C LYS A 102 13.14 -2.05 -15.46
N LEU A 103 13.25 -2.33 -14.16
CA LEU A 103 12.10 -2.70 -13.34
C LEU A 103 11.31 -1.45 -12.90
N PHE A 104 9.97 -1.57 -12.88
CA PHE A 104 9.08 -0.51 -12.44
C PHE A 104 9.43 -0.02 -11.02
N PHE A 105 9.51 -0.94 -10.04
CA PHE A 105 9.81 -0.57 -8.65
C PHE A 105 11.16 0.13 -8.46
N THR A 106 12.17 -0.22 -9.26
CA THR A 106 13.43 0.51 -9.25
C THR A 106 13.24 1.96 -9.69
N ARG A 107 12.51 2.20 -10.80
CA ARG A 107 12.21 3.57 -11.27
C ARG A 107 11.33 4.31 -10.27
N TRP A 108 10.33 3.64 -9.73
CA TRP A 108 9.41 4.13 -8.71
C TRP A 108 10.16 4.65 -7.49
N PHE A 109 10.93 3.80 -6.81
CA PHE A 109 11.63 4.19 -5.59
C PHE A 109 12.80 5.15 -5.83
N LYS A 110 13.47 5.09 -6.99
CA LYS A 110 14.53 6.06 -7.33
C LYS A 110 13.97 7.46 -7.58
N ARG A 111 12.81 7.57 -8.23
CA ARG A 111 12.21 8.87 -8.59
C ARG A 111 11.31 9.44 -7.50
N VAL A 112 10.41 8.62 -6.96
CA VAL A 112 9.39 9.04 -5.99
C VAL A 112 9.96 9.05 -4.56
N GLY A 113 10.86 8.12 -4.24
CA GLY A 113 11.52 8.05 -2.93
C GLY A 113 10.52 7.91 -1.78
N TYR A 114 10.67 8.72 -0.72
CA TYR A 114 9.84 8.65 0.49
C TYR A 114 8.35 8.93 0.24
N ARG A 115 8.01 9.65 -0.84
CA ARG A 115 6.60 9.87 -1.22
C ARG A 115 5.88 8.58 -1.60
N ALA A 116 6.62 7.55 -2.03
CA ALA A 116 6.07 6.23 -2.31
C ALA A 116 5.63 5.55 -1.01
N ILE A 117 6.42 5.69 0.06
CA ILE A 117 6.08 5.16 1.38
C ILE A 117 4.84 5.86 1.93
N LEU A 118 4.76 7.19 1.82
CA LEU A 118 3.57 7.94 2.23
C LEU A 118 2.33 7.48 1.45
N TYR A 119 2.47 7.33 0.15
CA TYR A 119 1.43 6.81 -0.72
C TYR A 119 0.93 5.42 -0.27
N ASP A 120 1.84 4.48 0.02
CA ASP A 120 1.49 3.13 0.50
C ASP A 120 0.78 3.20 1.85
N VAL A 121 1.26 4.04 2.78
CA VAL A 121 0.64 4.24 4.10
C VAL A 121 -0.79 4.73 3.96
N TYR A 122 -1.06 5.73 3.11
CA TYR A 122 -2.42 6.24 2.89
C TYR A 122 -3.33 5.18 2.27
N LEU A 123 -2.89 4.52 1.20
CA LEU A 123 -3.67 3.50 0.52
C LEU A 123 -4.04 2.34 1.46
N VAL A 124 -3.05 1.77 2.14
CA VAL A 124 -3.23 0.61 3.03
C VAL A 124 -4.09 0.99 4.24
N SER A 125 -3.92 2.18 4.79
CA SER A 125 -4.73 2.67 5.92
C SER A 125 -6.20 2.83 5.53
N LEU A 126 -6.49 3.42 4.36
CA LEU A 126 -7.86 3.57 3.86
C LEU A 126 -8.52 2.21 3.61
N ILE A 127 -7.81 1.28 2.99
CA ILE A 127 -8.30 -0.09 2.75
C ILE A 127 -8.58 -0.79 4.07
N TYR A 128 -7.68 -0.68 5.05
CA TYR A 128 -7.86 -1.28 6.37
C TYR A 128 -9.03 -0.68 7.12
N LEU A 129 -9.19 0.66 7.13
CA LEU A 129 -10.31 1.32 7.79
C LEU A 129 -11.65 0.89 7.21
N LEU A 130 -11.77 0.86 5.87
CA LEU A 130 -13.00 0.41 5.22
C LEU A 130 -13.25 -1.08 5.48
N PHE A 131 -12.20 -1.91 5.45
CA PHE A 131 -12.29 -3.32 5.80
C PHE A 131 -12.86 -3.52 7.20
N ARG A 132 -12.36 -2.76 8.19
CA ARG A 132 -12.84 -2.80 9.58
C ARG A 132 -14.25 -2.23 9.78
N MET A 133 -14.75 -1.40 8.87
CA MET A 133 -16.14 -0.95 8.91
C MET A 133 -17.09 -2.02 8.36
N ILE A 134 -16.62 -2.86 7.43
CA ILE A 134 -17.42 -3.92 6.80
C ILE A 134 -17.43 -5.21 7.65
N THR A 135 -16.38 -5.46 8.44
CA THR A 135 -16.24 -6.66 9.29
C THR A 135 -16.47 -6.37 10.77
#